data_AF-A0A2G2DZ23-F1
#
_entry.id   AF-A0A2G2DZ23-F1
#
_cell.length_a   1.000
_cell.length_b   1.000
_cell.length_c   1.000
_cell.angle_alpha   90.00
_cell.angle_beta   90.00
_cell.angle_gamma   90.00
#
_symmetry.space_group_name_H-M   'P 1'
#
loop_
_entity.id
_entity.type
_entity.pdbx_description
1 polymer ?
#
loop_
_entity_poly.entity_id
_entity_poly.type
_entity_poly.pdbx_seq_one_letter_code
_entity_poly.pdbx_strand_id
1 'polypeptide(L)'
;MDMTYSREVAPNGKTTTEVQGGLITVCFATRTDTDMILRWMTKDSEDESLEELDKMEKGKVCFYQDGFDYPPTKTYDFNDAFLVDYVEVFDADSNDQLQTVMTISPGIQDYGVEIIKPWNVSYVVPTEEEPHQAEEVLEKKLVNYYLTDSAGNKIEEYETGDKIFLVIETKNRIDDKITIHLEDKSHDFKYKGEVLENDKLENYIIKSDLEKIELTVIGQFSQT
;
A
#
# COMPACT_ATOMS: atom_id res chain seq x y z
N MET A 1 17.37 4.84 13.69
CA MET A 1 16.61 6.07 13.42
C MET A 1 16.73 6.95 14.64
N ASP A 2 17.09 8.21 14.43
CA ASP A 2 17.10 9.22 15.49
C ASP A 2 16.05 10.29 15.16
N MET A 3 15.30 10.71 16.18
CA MET A 3 14.28 11.74 16.08
C MET A 3 14.12 12.40 17.44
N THR A 4 14.46 13.68 17.50
CA THR A 4 14.45 14.45 18.75
C THR A 4 13.52 15.65 18.62
N TYR A 5 12.70 15.86 19.64
CA TYR A 5 11.93 17.09 19.83
C TYR A 5 12.38 17.77 21.12
N SER A 6 12.49 19.09 21.06
CA SER A 6 12.80 19.91 22.22
C SER A 6 11.86 21.10 22.28
N ARG A 7 11.57 21.53 23.50
CA ARG A 7 10.81 22.76 23.74
C ARG A 7 11.49 23.55 24.83
N GLU A 8 11.76 24.82 24.54
CA GLU A 8 12.33 25.71 25.53
C GLU A 8 11.28 26.17 26.55
N VAL A 9 11.73 26.38 27.77
CA VAL A 9 10.92 26.86 28.89
C VAL A 9 11.55 28.15 29.40
N ALA A 10 10.73 29.18 29.56
CA ALA A 10 11.16 30.46 30.11
C ALA A 10 11.64 30.27 31.55
N PRO A 11 12.50 31.17 32.06
CA PRO A 11 12.97 31.12 33.45
C PRO A 11 11.85 31.10 34.52
N ASN A 12 10.62 31.48 34.15
CA ASN A 12 9.44 31.43 35.00
C ASN A 12 8.66 30.11 34.93
N GLY A 13 9.20 29.07 34.26
CA GLY A 13 8.58 27.76 34.11
C GLY A 13 7.47 27.70 33.05
N LYS A 14 7.14 28.81 32.38
CA LYS A 14 6.19 28.83 31.27
C LYS A 14 6.90 28.45 29.98
N THR A 15 6.26 27.64 29.14
CA THR A 15 6.80 27.32 27.81
C THR A 15 6.94 28.59 26.97
N THR A 16 8.10 28.79 26.33
CA THR A 16 8.37 30.02 25.56
C THR A 16 7.61 30.06 24.24
N THR A 17 7.69 29.03 23.40
CA THR A 17 6.97 28.92 22.10
C THR A 17 7.11 27.49 21.50
N GLU A 18 7.00 27.37 20.16
CA GLU A 18 6.88 26.18 19.28
C GLU A 18 7.81 25.01 19.63
N VAL A 19 7.34 23.80 19.29
CA VAL A 19 8.14 22.57 19.37
C VAL A 19 9.21 22.62 18.27
N GLN A 20 10.48 22.51 18.66
CA GLN A 20 11.61 22.46 17.74
C GLN A 20 12.05 21.01 17.51
N GLY A 21 12.63 20.75 16.34
CA GLY A 21 13.11 19.42 15.94
C GLY A 21 12.14 18.69 15.02
N GLY A 22 12.01 17.38 15.21
CA GLY A 22 11.25 16.51 14.31
C GLY A 22 11.90 16.36 12.94
N LEU A 23 13.22 16.47 12.89
CA LEU A 23 14.01 15.90 11.79
C LEU A 23 14.11 14.41 12.04
N ILE A 24 14.09 13.64 10.96
CA ILE A 24 14.18 12.19 11.00
C ILE A 24 15.44 11.80 10.27
N THR A 25 16.37 11.19 10.99
CA THR A 25 17.58 10.63 10.39
C THR A 25 17.48 9.11 10.38
N VAL A 26 17.61 8.52 9.19
CA VAL A 26 17.65 7.07 8.98
C VAL A 26 18.97 6.67 8.35
N CYS A 27 19.44 5.47 8.70
CA CYS A 27 20.63 4.84 8.14
C CYS A 27 20.24 3.43 7.70
N PHE A 28 20.58 3.06 6.46
CA PHE A 28 20.30 1.75 5.89
C PHE A 28 21.37 1.38 4.83
N ALA A 29 21.47 0.09 4.49
CA ALA A 29 22.41 -0.37 3.48
C ALA A 29 22.03 0.15 2.09
N THR A 30 22.98 0.77 1.40
CA THR A 30 22.81 1.30 0.05
C THR A 30 22.57 0.17 -0.94
N ARG A 31 21.57 0.34 -1.80
CA ARG A 31 21.11 -0.66 -2.76
C ARG A 31 20.71 0.03 -4.08
N THR A 32 20.36 -0.76 -5.09
CA THR A 32 19.98 -0.23 -6.42
C THR A 32 18.73 0.65 -6.40
N ASP A 33 17.84 0.45 -5.44
CA ASP A 33 16.63 1.25 -5.20
C ASP A 33 16.91 2.60 -4.52
N THR A 34 18.11 2.79 -3.95
CA THR A 34 18.51 4.07 -3.34
C THR A 34 18.59 5.22 -4.37
N ASP A 35 18.67 4.90 -5.67
CA ASP A 35 18.56 5.87 -6.77
C ASP A 35 17.28 6.71 -6.70
N MET A 36 16.19 6.18 -6.14
CA MET A 36 14.95 6.94 -5.95
C MET A 36 15.13 8.13 -5.00
N ILE A 37 16.01 8.00 -4.00
CA ILE A 37 16.30 9.07 -3.04
C ILE A 37 17.22 10.11 -3.69
N LEU A 38 18.18 9.67 -4.50
CA LEU A 38 19.01 10.58 -5.29
C LEU A 38 18.16 11.41 -6.26
N ARG A 39 17.19 10.79 -6.94
CA ARG A 39 16.24 11.50 -7.81
C ARG A 39 15.41 12.51 -7.06
N TRP A 40 14.99 12.19 -5.84
CA TRP A 40 14.30 13.14 -4.97
C TRP A 40 15.21 14.31 -4.60
N MET A 41 16.46 14.05 -4.22
CA MET A 41 17.46 15.07 -3.91
C MET A 41 17.71 16.02 -5.10
N THR A 42 17.84 15.47 -6.31
CA THR A 42 18.19 16.23 -7.51
C THR A 42 16.97 16.65 -8.32
N LYS A 43 15.77 16.58 -7.76
CA LYS A 43 14.55 17.00 -8.43
C LYS A 43 14.68 18.50 -8.73
N ASP A 44 14.60 18.86 -10.01
CA ASP A 44 14.52 20.26 -10.41
C ASP A 44 13.18 20.82 -9.90
N SER A 45 13.19 22.08 -9.42
CA SER A 45 11.94 22.72 -9.08
C SER A 45 11.19 23.07 -10.38
N GLU A 46 9.99 22.53 -10.54
CA GLU A 46 9.08 22.93 -11.64
C GLU A 46 8.45 24.30 -11.38
N ASP A 47 8.51 24.77 -10.12
CA ASP A 47 8.07 26.08 -9.70
C ASP A 47 9.25 27.08 -9.67
N GLU A 48 8.98 28.32 -10.08
CA GLU A 48 9.93 29.44 -9.93
C GLU A 48 9.93 29.99 -8.49
N SER A 49 9.08 29.45 -7.60
CA SER A 49 9.03 29.80 -6.19
C SER A 49 10.26 29.31 -5.42
N LEU A 50 10.76 30.16 -4.52
CA LEU A 50 11.87 29.83 -3.61
C LEU A 50 11.50 28.72 -2.59
N GLU A 51 10.22 28.37 -2.50
CA GLU A 51 9.70 27.42 -1.52
C GLU A 51 9.86 25.97 -1.98
N GLU A 52 10.16 25.73 -3.28
CA GLU A 52 10.42 24.41 -3.87
C GLU A 52 9.39 23.34 -3.43
N LEU A 53 8.13 23.74 -3.28
CA LEU A 53 7.05 22.90 -2.71
C LEU A 53 6.86 21.60 -3.49
N ASP A 54 7.17 21.61 -4.78
CA ASP A 54 7.12 20.46 -5.67
C ASP A 54 8.17 19.38 -5.30
N LYS A 55 9.20 19.73 -4.53
CA LYS A 55 10.17 18.78 -3.98
C LYS A 55 9.72 18.12 -2.69
N MET A 56 8.60 18.52 -2.12
CA MET A 56 8.05 17.84 -0.95
C MET A 56 7.55 16.45 -1.33
N GLU A 57 7.89 15.45 -0.52
CA GLU A 57 7.40 14.08 -0.67
C GLU A 57 6.70 13.60 0.59
N LYS A 58 5.80 12.64 0.41
CA LYS A 58 5.12 11.92 1.49
C LYS A 58 5.66 10.51 1.61
N GLY A 59 5.57 9.93 2.79
CA GLY A 59 6.06 8.58 3.00
C GLY A 59 5.79 8.05 4.39
N LYS A 60 6.33 6.85 4.64
CA LYS A 60 6.20 6.19 5.93
C LYS A 60 7.44 5.38 6.28
N VAL A 61 7.73 5.30 7.57
CA VAL A 61 8.75 4.42 8.14
C VAL A 61 8.03 3.32 8.94
N CYS A 62 8.19 2.08 8.51
CA CYS A 62 7.54 0.92 9.12
C CYS A 62 8.55 0.11 9.93
N PHE A 63 8.20 -0.20 11.18
CA PHE A 63 8.98 -1.05 12.07
C PHE A 63 8.34 -2.43 12.18
N TYR A 64 9.10 -3.45 11.84
CA TYR A 64 8.65 -4.85 11.87
C TYR A 64 9.39 -5.60 12.98
N GLN A 65 8.65 -6.25 13.86
CA GLN A 65 9.23 -7.14 14.87
C GLN A 65 9.48 -8.54 14.30
N ASP A 66 8.50 -9.10 13.58
CA ASP A 66 8.49 -10.50 13.14
C ASP A 66 8.84 -10.68 11.64
N GLY A 67 9.35 -9.61 11.00
CA GLY A 67 9.70 -9.59 9.58
C GLY A 67 8.61 -8.98 8.69
N PHE A 68 8.92 -8.84 7.40
CA PHE A 68 8.10 -8.10 6.43
C PHE A 68 6.79 -8.78 6.04
N ASP A 69 6.65 -10.09 6.30
CA ASP A 69 5.42 -10.84 6.03
C ASP A 69 4.31 -10.55 7.07
N TYR A 70 4.67 -9.88 8.18
CA TYR A 70 3.77 -9.52 9.27
C TYR A 70 3.46 -8.02 9.23
N PRO A 71 2.29 -7.58 9.76
CA PRO A 71 1.99 -6.16 9.84
C PRO A 71 3.05 -5.41 10.67
N PRO A 72 3.36 -4.16 10.30
CA PRO A 72 4.30 -3.36 11.06
C PRO A 72 3.78 -3.17 12.49
N THR A 73 4.65 -3.37 13.47
CA THR A 73 4.37 -3.13 14.89
C THR A 73 4.18 -1.64 15.15
N LYS A 74 4.87 -0.80 14.35
CA LYS A 74 4.71 0.64 14.39
C LYS A 74 4.92 1.25 13.02
N THR A 75 4.08 2.22 12.68
CA THR A 75 4.21 3.03 11.48
C THR A 75 4.42 4.47 11.90
N TYR A 76 5.31 5.14 11.19
CA TYR A 76 5.53 6.57 11.28
C TYR A 76 5.17 7.15 9.93
N ASP A 77 4.13 7.97 9.86
CA ASP A 77 3.67 8.59 8.62
C ASP A 77 4.13 10.04 8.56
N PHE A 78 4.52 10.48 7.37
CA PHE A 78 4.93 11.85 7.14
C PHE A 78 4.43 12.41 5.81
N ASN A 79 4.19 13.71 5.81
CA ASN A 79 3.81 14.48 4.64
C ASN A 79 4.56 15.83 4.64
N ASP A 80 4.58 16.48 3.48
CA ASP A 80 5.29 17.73 3.24
C ASP A 80 6.75 17.64 3.69
N ALA A 81 7.45 16.55 3.34
CA ALA A 81 8.83 16.34 3.75
C ALA A 81 9.81 16.84 2.71
N PHE A 82 10.85 17.54 3.18
CA PHE A 82 12.05 17.82 2.39
C PHE A 82 13.17 16.86 2.76
N LEU A 83 13.96 16.43 1.78
CA LEU A 83 15.25 15.82 2.00
C LEU A 83 16.28 16.92 2.30
N VAL A 84 16.77 16.99 3.54
CA VAL A 84 17.66 18.07 4.00
C VAL A 84 19.12 17.67 4.09
N ASP A 85 19.40 16.37 4.18
CA ASP A 85 20.75 15.84 4.20
C ASP A 85 20.77 14.43 3.60
N TYR A 86 21.85 14.13 2.88
CA TYR A 86 22.11 12.83 2.27
C TYR A 86 23.61 12.59 2.23
N VAL A 87 24.05 11.48 2.81
CA VAL A 87 25.45 11.05 2.78
C VAL A 87 25.53 9.54 2.59
N GLU A 88 26.45 9.12 1.73
CA GLU A 88 26.85 7.73 1.62
C GLU A 88 28.18 7.52 2.33
N VAL A 89 28.21 6.55 3.24
CA VAL A 89 29.37 6.24 4.07
C VAL A 89 29.85 4.83 3.75
N PHE A 90 31.11 4.73 3.35
CA PHE A 90 31.82 3.47 3.18
C PHE A 90 33.04 3.46 4.07
N ASP A 91 33.16 2.44 4.91
CA ASP A 91 34.35 2.19 5.71
C ASP A 91 34.95 0.84 5.29
N ALA A 92 36.11 0.90 4.65
CA ALA A 92 36.81 -0.27 4.11
C ALA A 92 37.37 -1.19 5.21
N ASP A 93 37.54 -0.68 6.43
CA ASP A 93 38.05 -1.43 7.57
C ASP A 93 36.91 -2.02 8.42
N SER A 94 35.67 -1.57 8.19
CA SER A 94 34.47 -2.14 8.82
C SER A 94 33.91 -3.32 8.01
N ASN A 95 33.17 -4.21 8.68
CA ASN A 95 32.43 -5.29 8.01
C ASN A 95 31.08 -4.81 7.43
N ASP A 96 30.78 -3.51 7.51
CA ASP A 96 29.53 -2.97 7.04
C ASP A 96 29.57 -2.74 5.52
N GLN A 97 28.43 -2.96 4.88
CA GLN A 97 28.23 -2.59 3.47
C GLN A 97 28.17 -1.06 3.37
N LEU A 98 28.25 -0.50 2.16
CA LEU A 98 27.97 0.91 1.91
C LEU A 98 26.63 1.29 2.57
N GLN A 99 26.63 2.34 3.37
CA GLN A 99 25.46 2.82 4.10
C GLN A 99 25.02 4.16 3.54
N THR A 100 23.72 4.33 3.38
CA THR A 100 23.10 5.63 3.11
C THR A 100 22.53 6.15 4.41
N VAL A 101 22.93 7.37 4.77
CA VAL A 101 22.33 8.16 5.84
C VAL A 101 21.60 9.32 5.20
N MET A 102 20.33 9.49 5.55
CA MET A 102 19.53 10.60 5.07
C MET A 102 18.75 11.23 6.22
N THR A 103 18.55 12.55 6.13
CA THR A 103 17.71 13.30 7.05
C THR A 103 16.59 13.97 6.29
N ILE A 104 15.36 13.77 6.78
CA ILE A 104 14.17 14.43 6.24
C ILE A 104 13.59 15.42 7.25
N SER A 105 13.03 16.51 6.74
CA SER A 105 12.27 17.51 7.51
C SER A 105 10.81 17.49 7.08
N PRO A 106 9.95 16.72 7.76
CA PRO A 106 8.52 16.69 7.50
C PRO A 106 7.75 17.85 8.13
N GLY A 107 6.79 18.38 7.39
CA GLY A 107 5.84 19.40 7.81
C GLY A 107 4.66 18.83 8.59
N ILE A 108 4.28 17.59 8.28
CA ILE A 108 3.22 16.84 8.98
C ILE A 108 3.79 15.48 9.37
N GLN A 109 3.56 15.09 10.62
CA GLN A 109 4.17 13.91 11.24
C GLN A 109 3.13 13.18 12.09
N ASP A 110 3.01 11.86 11.94
CA ASP A 110 2.20 11.02 12.80
C ASP A 110 3.00 9.82 13.33
N TYR A 111 3.15 9.76 14.65
CA TYR A 111 3.76 8.65 15.37
C TYR A 111 2.87 8.15 16.52
N GLY A 112 1.56 8.14 16.28
CA GLY A 112 0.50 7.93 17.28
C GLY A 112 0.02 9.23 17.93
N VAL A 113 0.64 10.36 17.58
CA VAL A 113 0.22 11.72 17.89
C VAL A 113 0.60 12.57 16.69
N GLU A 114 -0.36 13.32 16.17
CA GLU A 114 -0.14 14.22 15.03
C GLU A 114 0.62 15.48 15.48
N ILE A 115 1.70 15.80 14.76
CA ILE A 115 2.48 17.01 14.92
C ILE A 115 2.51 17.74 13.57
N ILE A 116 1.96 18.95 13.57
CA ILE A 116 1.86 19.79 12.38
C ILE A 116 2.75 21.01 12.58
N LYS A 117 3.70 21.20 11.66
CA LYS A 117 4.54 22.40 11.63
C LYS A 117 3.83 23.53 10.90
N PRO A 118 4.04 24.79 11.30
CA PRO A 118 3.29 25.93 10.75
C PRO A 118 3.52 26.18 9.25
N TRP A 119 4.63 25.68 8.69
CA TRP A 119 4.99 25.86 7.28
C TRP A 119 4.43 24.77 6.35
N ASN A 120 3.69 23.79 6.87
CA ASN A 120 3.08 22.76 6.04
C ASN A 120 2.12 23.37 5.00
N VAL A 121 1.87 22.63 3.92
CA VAL A 121 0.98 23.04 2.82
C VAL A 121 -0.26 22.14 2.75
N SER A 122 -0.12 20.87 3.11
CA SER A 122 -1.15 19.85 2.92
C SER A 122 -2.13 19.70 4.08
N TYR A 123 -1.90 20.35 5.24
CA TYR A 123 -2.80 20.19 6.39
C TYR A 123 -4.12 20.92 6.15
N VAL A 124 -5.20 20.15 6.14
CA VAL A 124 -6.56 20.67 6.13
C VAL A 124 -7.06 20.59 7.56
N VAL A 125 -7.34 21.75 8.17
CA VAL A 125 -7.95 21.81 9.51
C VAL A 125 -9.25 20.99 9.45
N PRO A 126 -9.41 19.96 10.29
CA PRO A 126 -10.66 19.24 10.39
C PRO A 126 -11.76 20.26 10.70
N THR A 127 -12.73 20.40 9.79
CA THR A 127 -13.92 21.20 10.09
C THR A 127 -14.65 20.48 11.22
N GLU A 128 -14.90 21.16 12.34
CA GLU A 128 -15.55 20.53 13.50
C GLU A 128 -16.85 19.84 13.07
N GLU A 129 -16.91 18.54 13.37
CA GLU A 129 -18.00 17.57 13.17
C GLU A 129 -18.29 17.10 11.73
N GLU A 130 -17.52 16.12 11.27
CA GLU A 130 -18.19 14.85 10.96
C GLU A 130 -17.80 13.85 12.05
N PRO A 131 -18.77 13.19 12.73
CA PRO A 131 -18.46 12.19 13.74
C PRO A 131 -17.52 11.18 13.11
N HIS A 132 -16.46 10.80 13.83
CA HIS A 132 -15.62 9.67 13.45
C HIS A 132 -16.53 8.49 13.12
N GLN A 133 -16.79 8.26 11.84
CA GLN A 133 -17.25 6.98 11.39
C GLN A 133 -16.04 6.10 11.70
N ALA A 134 -16.15 5.25 12.72
CA ALA A 134 -15.21 4.15 12.89
C ALA A 134 -14.97 3.60 11.50
N GLU A 135 -13.70 3.40 11.11
CA GLU A 135 -13.41 2.59 9.92
C GLU A 135 -14.29 1.36 10.06
N GLU A 136 -15.35 1.29 9.24
CA GLU A 136 -16.16 0.09 9.23
C GLU A 136 -15.12 -0.97 8.90
N VAL A 137 -14.95 -1.93 9.81
CA VAL A 137 -14.26 -3.17 9.48
C VAL A 137 -15.14 -3.77 8.41
N LEU A 138 -14.83 -3.38 7.18
CA LEU A 138 -15.59 -3.64 6.00
C LEU A 138 -15.39 -5.12 5.74
N GLU A 139 -16.27 -5.93 6.33
CA GLU A 139 -16.16 -7.38 6.31
C GLU A 139 -15.96 -7.84 4.86
N LYS A 140 -14.80 -8.45 4.60
CA LYS A 140 -14.48 -9.04 3.31
C LYS A 140 -15.44 -10.19 3.07
N LYS A 141 -16.28 -10.07 2.04
CA LYS A 141 -17.32 -11.08 1.77
C LYS A 141 -17.36 -11.45 0.30
N LEU A 142 -17.35 -12.75 0.03
CA LEU A 142 -17.87 -13.29 -1.23
C LEU A 142 -19.40 -13.28 -1.11
N VAL A 143 -20.06 -12.40 -1.86
CA VAL A 143 -21.52 -12.26 -1.82
C VAL A 143 -22.15 -13.40 -2.61
N ASN A 144 -21.65 -13.66 -3.81
CA ASN A 144 -22.16 -14.69 -4.68
C ASN A 144 -21.14 -15.06 -5.77
N TYR A 145 -21.30 -16.23 -6.37
CA TYR A 145 -20.69 -16.56 -7.66
C TYR A 145 -21.62 -17.49 -8.44
N TYR A 146 -21.70 -17.30 -9.76
CA TYR A 146 -22.56 -18.11 -10.64
C TYR A 146 -22.09 -18.04 -12.08
N LEU A 147 -22.53 -19.01 -12.89
CA LEU A 147 -22.22 -19.07 -14.32
C LEU A 147 -23.32 -18.41 -15.15
N THR A 148 -22.91 -17.70 -16.21
CA THR A 148 -23.84 -17.10 -17.19
C THR A 148 -23.45 -17.42 -18.63
N ASP A 149 -24.43 -17.39 -19.51
CA ASP A 149 -24.23 -17.38 -20.96
C ASP A 149 -23.65 -16.02 -21.45
N SER A 150 -23.39 -15.91 -22.75
CA SER A 150 -22.93 -14.67 -23.39
C SER A 150 -23.95 -13.52 -23.34
N ALA A 151 -25.23 -13.81 -23.11
CA ALA A 151 -26.28 -12.81 -22.94
C ALA A 151 -26.43 -12.36 -21.48
N GLY A 152 -25.70 -12.98 -20.54
CA GLY A 152 -25.72 -12.68 -19.11
C GLY A 152 -26.83 -13.40 -18.33
N ASN A 153 -27.49 -14.40 -18.92
CA ASN A 153 -28.49 -15.22 -18.21
C ASN A 153 -27.77 -16.29 -17.39
N LYS A 154 -28.25 -16.54 -16.16
CA LYS A 154 -27.73 -17.62 -15.33
C LYS A 154 -28.03 -18.98 -15.96
N ILE A 155 -27.02 -19.84 -16.00
CA ILE A 155 -27.12 -21.19 -16.58
C ILE A 155 -26.58 -22.22 -15.59
N GLU A 156 -27.18 -23.39 -15.58
CA GLU A 156 -26.73 -24.58 -14.83
C GLU A 156 -26.30 -25.72 -15.78
N GLU A 157 -26.65 -25.59 -17.07
CA GLU A 157 -26.34 -26.57 -18.11
C GLU A 157 -25.51 -25.89 -19.21
N TYR A 158 -24.49 -26.59 -19.69
CA TYR A 158 -23.59 -26.18 -20.76
C TYR A 158 -23.00 -27.41 -21.43
N GLU A 159 -22.59 -27.27 -22.68
CA GLU A 159 -21.96 -28.33 -23.46
C GLU A 159 -20.45 -28.11 -23.60
N THR A 160 -19.73 -29.20 -23.85
CA THR A 160 -18.29 -29.13 -24.13
C THR A 160 -18.03 -28.24 -25.34
N GLY A 161 -17.17 -27.24 -25.18
CA GLY A 161 -16.86 -26.24 -26.21
C GLY A 161 -17.57 -24.90 -26.02
N ASP A 162 -18.53 -24.81 -25.10
CA ASP A 162 -19.21 -23.55 -24.80
C ASP A 162 -18.28 -22.53 -24.13
N LYS A 163 -18.54 -21.26 -24.43
CA LYS A 163 -17.96 -20.12 -23.74
C LYS A 163 -18.96 -19.61 -22.72
N ILE A 164 -18.61 -19.74 -21.45
CA ILE A 164 -19.44 -19.30 -20.33
C ILE A 164 -18.70 -18.24 -19.52
N PHE A 165 -19.43 -17.50 -18.70
CA PHE A 165 -18.86 -16.47 -17.85
C PHE A 165 -19.10 -16.80 -16.38
N LEU A 166 -18.02 -16.89 -15.61
CA LEU A 166 -18.08 -16.90 -14.14
C LEU A 166 -18.26 -15.47 -13.66
N VAL A 167 -19.43 -15.19 -13.08
CA VAL A 167 -19.73 -13.92 -12.43
C VAL A 167 -19.38 -14.05 -10.97
N ILE A 168 -18.54 -13.13 -10.47
CA ILE A 168 -18.13 -13.07 -9.07
C ILE A 168 -18.64 -11.76 -8.49
N GLU A 169 -19.38 -11.84 -7.40
CA GLU A 169 -19.87 -10.70 -6.65
C GLU A 169 -19.19 -10.70 -5.28
N THR A 170 -18.41 -9.65 -5.00
CA THR A 170 -17.69 -9.48 -3.74
C THR A 170 -18.00 -8.13 -3.12
N LYS A 171 -17.75 -8.03 -1.82
CA LYS A 171 -17.84 -6.78 -1.07
C LYS A 171 -16.52 -6.57 -0.34
N ASN A 172 -15.87 -5.43 -0.60
CA ASN A 172 -14.64 -5.02 0.06
C ASN A 172 -13.45 -5.99 -0.18
N ARG A 173 -13.41 -6.65 -1.34
CA ARG A 173 -12.35 -7.62 -1.70
C ARG A 173 -11.51 -7.21 -2.92
N ILE A 174 -11.60 -5.96 -3.38
CA ILE A 174 -10.71 -5.45 -4.44
C ILE A 174 -9.24 -5.60 -4.00
N ASP A 175 -8.39 -6.04 -4.92
CA ASP A 175 -6.98 -6.43 -4.77
C ASP A 175 -6.73 -7.64 -3.84
N ASP A 176 -7.78 -8.29 -3.34
CA ASP A 176 -7.69 -9.52 -2.55
C ASP A 176 -7.59 -10.76 -3.44
N LYS A 177 -6.98 -11.82 -2.90
CA LYS A 177 -6.91 -13.13 -3.57
C LYS A 177 -8.10 -13.99 -3.18
N ILE A 178 -8.76 -14.59 -4.17
CA ILE A 178 -9.83 -15.55 -3.95
C ILE A 178 -9.56 -16.86 -4.69
N THR A 179 -9.97 -17.96 -4.04
CA THR A 179 -10.09 -19.26 -4.68
C THR A 179 -11.57 -19.58 -4.82
N ILE A 180 -12.01 -19.89 -6.04
CA ILE A 180 -13.40 -20.28 -6.33
C ILE A 180 -13.42 -21.73 -6.78
N HIS A 181 -14.30 -22.49 -6.15
CA HIS A 181 -14.55 -23.88 -6.46
C HIS A 181 -15.84 -23.96 -7.30
N LEU A 182 -15.72 -24.33 -8.57
CA LEU A 182 -16.87 -24.48 -9.46
C LEU A 182 -17.57 -25.84 -9.26
N GLU A 183 -16.86 -26.85 -8.74
CA GLU A 183 -17.35 -28.18 -8.34
C GLU A 183 -18.34 -28.83 -9.33
N ASP A 184 -17.97 -28.91 -10.61
CA ASP A 184 -18.74 -29.66 -11.60
C ASP A 184 -18.28 -31.12 -11.64
N LYS A 185 -19.22 -32.07 -11.74
CA LYS A 185 -18.88 -33.51 -11.73
C LYS A 185 -18.68 -34.10 -13.13
N SER A 186 -18.96 -33.32 -14.17
CA SER A 186 -19.18 -33.75 -15.55
C SER A 186 -18.31 -33.03 -16.57
N HIS A 187 -17.81 -31.84 -16.26
CA HIS A 187 -17.00 -31.02 -17.15
C HIS A 187 -15.87 -30.34 -16.38
N ASP A 188 -14.72 -30.16 -17.04
CA ASP A 188 -13.67 -29.29 -16.51
C ASP A 188 -13.73 -27.91 -17.19
N PHE A 189 -13.05 -26.92 -16.63
CA PHE A 189 -13.00 -25.55 -17.18
C PHE A 189 -11.59 -25.12 -17.57
N LYS A 190 -11.49 -24.29 -18.60
CA LYS A 190 -10.26 -23.57 -18.96
C LYS A 190 -10.39 -22.08 -18.71
N TYR A 191 -9.37 -21.50 -18.07
CA TYR A 191 -9.19 -20.07 -17.92
C TYR A 191 -7.92 -19.62 -18.65
N LYS A 192 -8.03 -18.64 -19.55
CA LYS A 192 -6.89 -18.13 -20.36
C LYS A 192 -6.06 -19.21 -21.09
N GLY A 193 -6.68 -20.36 -21.38
CA GLY A 193 -6.05 -21.49 -22.07
C GLY A 193 -5.48 -22.56 -21.15
N GLU A 194 -5.38 -22.31 -19.85
CA GLU A 194 -4.97 -23.30 -18.84
C GLU A 194 -6.18 -24.02 -18.25
N VAL A 195 -6.04 -25.32 -18.00
CA VAL A 195 -7.08 -26.14 -17.36
C VAL A 195 -7.10 -25.83 -15.87
N LEU A 196 -8.27 -25.55 -15.32
CA LEU A 196 -8.46 -25.38 -13.88
C LEU A 196 -8.37 -26.76 -13.22
N GLU A 197 -7.33 -27.00 -12.43
CA GLU A 197 -7.20 -28.26 -11.70
C GLU A 197 -8.30 -28.39 -10.65
N ASN A 198 -9.04 -29.51 -10.70
CA ASN A 198 -10.18 -29.78 -9.80
C ASN A 198 -11.26 -28.68 -9.84
N ASP A 199 -11.44 -28.02 -11.00
CA ASP A 199 -12.39 -26.93 -11.18
C ASP A 199 -12.19 -25.76 -10.22
N LYS A 200 -10.94 -25.53 -9.83
CA LYS A 200 -10.55 -24.44 -8.93
C LYS A 200 -9.90 -23.32 -9.71
N LEU A 201 -10.48 -22.14 -9.60
CA LEU A 201 -9.81 -20.90 -9.97
C LEU A 201 -9.06 -20.38 -8.74
N GLU A 202 -7.78 -20.73 -8.62
CA GLU A 202 -6.95 -20.39 -7.46
C GLU A 202 -6.24 -19.03 -7.62
N ASN A 203 -6.05 -18.33 -6.49
CA ASN A 203 -5.28 -17.08 -6.40
C ASN A 203 -5.71 -15.97 -7.38
N TYR A 204 -7.00 -15.93 -7.74
CA TYR A 204 -7.53 -14.88 -8.61
C TYR A 204 -7.55 -13.55 -7.87
N ILE A 205 -7.01 -12.51 -8.50
CA ILE A 205 -6.98 -11.14 -7.96
C ILE A 205 -8.24 -10.42 -8.41
N ILE A 206 -9.07 -10.03 -7.44
CA ILE A 206 -10.31 -9.28 -7.67
C ILE A 206 -9.93 -7.83 -8.01
N LYS A 207 -10.43 -7.33 -9.14
CA LYS A 207 -10.29 -5.97 -9.66
C LYS A 207 -11.56 -5.12 -9.48
N SER A 208 -12.71 -5.73 -9.26
CA SER A 208 -14.01 -5.05 -9.12
C SER A 208 -14.97 -5.86 -8.23
N ASP A 209 -15.86 -5.18 -7.52
CA ASP A 209 -16.91 -5.83 -6.70
C ASP A 209 -17.83 -6.73 -7.54
N LEU A 210 -17.97 -6.45 -8.83
CA LEU A 210 -18.64 -7.30 -9.80
C LEU A 210 -17.70 -7.59 -10.99
N GLU A 211 -17.40 -8.87 -11.22
CA GLU A 211 -16.54 -9.31 -12.31
C GLU A 211 -17.17 -10.41 -13.13
N LYS A 212 -16.78 -10.46 -14.41
CA LYS A 212 -17.13 -11.54 -15.34
C LYS A 212 -15.86 -12.12 -15.93
N ILE A 213 -15.63 -13.39 -15.66
CA ILE A 213 -14.46 -14.13 -16.11
C ILE A 213 -14.90 -15.12 -17.20
N GLU A 214 -14.34 -15.00 -18.39
CA GLU A 214 -14.59 -15.97 -19.47
C GLU A 214 -13.90 -17.31 -19.15
N LEU A 215 -14.69 -18.39 -19.20
CA LEU A 215 -14.25 -19.77 -19.07
C LEU A 215 -14.67 -20.55 -20.33
N THR A 216 -13.84 -21.51 -20.73
CA THR A 216 -14.17 -22.47 -21.80
C THR A 216 -14.45 -23.83 -21.19
N VAL A 217 -15.63 -24.39 -21.49
CA VAL A 217 -16.02 -25.73 -21.03
C VAL A 217 -15.27 -26.78 -21.83
N ILE A 218 -14.66 -27.73 -21.14
CA ILE A 218 -13.99 -28.89 -21.75
C ILE A 218 -14.55 -30.19 -21.17
N GLY A 219 -14.44 -31.28 -21.93
CA GLY A 219 -14.82 -32.60 -21.43
C GLY A 219 -13.94 -33.03 -20.25
N GLN A 220 -14.54 -33.70 -19.27
CA GLN A 220 -13.87 -34.14 -18.04
C GLN A 220 -12.63 -34.99 -18.33
N PHE A 221 -11.48 -34.54 -17.83
CA PHE A 221 -10.26 -35.34 -17.76
C PHE A 221 -10.30 -36.14 -16.47
N SER A 222 -10.51 -37.45 -16.59
CA SER A 222 -10.21 -38.37 -15.49
C SER A 222 -8.73 -38.27 -15.16
N GLN A 223 -8.38 -37.63 -14.05
CA GLN A 223 -7.04 -37.73 -13.47
C GLN A 223 -6.86 -39.16 -12.96
N THR A 224 -6.20 -40.02 -13.75
CA THR A 224 -5.60 -41.27 -13.29
C THR A 224 -4.32 -41.01 -12.52
#